data_AF-A0A9D7FMU9-F1
#
_entry.id   AF-A0A9D7FMU9-F1
#
_cell.length_a   1.000
_cell.length_b   1.000
_cell.length_c   1.000
_cell.angle_alpha   90.00
_cell.angle_beta   90.00
_cell.angle_gamma   90.00
#
_symmetry.space_group_name_H-M   'P 1'
#
loop_
_entity.id
_entity.type
_entity.pdbx_description
1 polymer ?
#
loop_
_entity_poly.entity_id
_entity_poly.type
_entity_poly.pdbx_seq_one_letter_code
_entity_poly.pdbx_strand_id
1 'polypeptide(L)'
;MNDLHVLIICSGNSCRSPMAEGLLKKLLKDKNIPGVEVRSAGTMTGGGSPATEFSILACREAGIDLSSHRSTPISHRLISWADIILCMENYHVATVLNLLPSGSARTHLIGEFGLPEDSLEIPDPVGLSLAHYRHCRDRLCECLEGLVTHFPEIRDRWDTLFIGSDEAGLNLKKALIAHLRKCGRKVQDCGVAGSITAEDYGPVMDVGRTVGGHLAQFGILVGITGIGMSIAAKNSRSARRLMRRCR
;
A
#
# COMPACT_ATOMS: atom_id res chain seq x y z
N MET A 1 -7.68 14.39 8.08
CA MET A 1 -7.20 13.05 7.73
C MET A 1 -6.27 13.22 6.55
N ASN A 2 -5.15 12.52 6.52
CA ASN A 2 -4.38 12.42 5.28
C ASN A 2 -5.17 11.56 4.29
N ASP A 3 -5.09 11.90 3.01
CA ASP A 3 -5.72 11.11 1.98
C ASP A 3 -5.01 9.75 1.84
N LEU A 4 -5.78 8.68 1.64
CA LEU A 4 -5.27 7.35 1.33
C LEU A 4 -4.94 7.28 -0.16
N HIS A 5 -3.72 6.92 -0.53
CA HIS A 5 -3.28 6.86 -1.92
C HIS A 5 -3.31 5.42 -2.46
N VAL A 6 -4.11 5.17 -3.49
CA VAL A 6 -4.21 3.87 -4.16
C VAL A 6 -3.59 3.96 -5.56
N LEU A 7 -2.62 3.08 -5.83
CA LEU A 7 -2.00 2.94 -7.15
C LEU A 7 -2.38 1.59 -7.78
N ILE A 8 -2.93 1.62 -8.99
CA ILE A 8 -3.35 0.41 -9.70
C ILE A 8 -2.45 0.15 -10.90
N ILE A 9 -1.92 -1.06 -11.04
CA ILE A 9 -0.87 -1.40 -11.99
C ILE A 9 -1.31 -2.54 -12.90
N CYS A 10 -1.14 -2.33 -14.21
CA CYS A 10 -1.15 -3.39 -15.21
C CYS A 10 0.02 -3.22 -16.20
N SER A 11 -0.02 -3.88 -17.36
CA SER A 11 1.06 -3.84 -18.35
C SER A 11 1.10 -2.50 -19.08
N GLY A 12 0.11 -2.26 -19.93
CA GLY A 12 0.09 -1.10 -20.82
C GLY A 12 -0.53 0.17 -20.24
N ASN A 13 -1.21 0.07 -19.09
CA ASN A 13 -2.06 1.12 -18.54
C ASN A 13 -3.03 1.72 -19.55
N SER A 14 -3.60 0.85 -20.38
CA SER A 14 -4.60 1.17 -21.41
C SER A 14 -5.87 0.33 -21.29
N CYS A 15 -5.84 -0.78 -20.55
CA CYS A 15 -6.98 -1.68 -20.37
C CYS A 15 -7.40 -1.81 -18.90
N ARG A 16 -6.80 -2.75 -18.18
CA ARG A 16 -7.21 -3.17 -16.83
C ARG A 16 -7.10 -2.07 -15.78
N SER A 17 -5.92 -1.46 -15.63
CA SER A 17 -5.70 -0.45 -14.59
C SER A 17 -6.48 0.86 -14.77
N PRO A 18 -6.71 1.42 -15.99
CA PRO A 18 -7.60 2.57 -16.13
C PRO A 18 -9.08 2.21 -15.87
N MET A 19 -9.53 1.01 -16.25
CA MET A 19 -10.87 0.54 -15.88
C MET A 19 -11.03 0.50 -14.36
N ALA A 20 -10.09 -0.13 -13.66
CA ALA A 20 -10.09 -0.22 -12.21
C ALA A 20 -10.02 1.15 -11.52
N GLU A 21 -9.22 2.10 -12.03
CA GLU A 21 -9.14 3.46 -11.51
C GLU A 21 -10.50 4.18 -11.60
N GLY A 22 -11.15 4.12 -12.78
CA GLY A 22 -12.45 4.74 -13.00
C GLY A 22 -13.54 4.09 -12.14
N LEU A 23 -13.54 2.76 -12.05
CA LEU A 23 -14.46 1.98 -11.23
C LEU A 23 -14.33 2.33 -9.74
N LEU A 24 -13.10 2.36 -9.21
CA LEU A 24 -12.87 2.70 -7.82
C LEU A 24 -13.27 4.15 -7.52
N LYS A 25 -12.91 5.12 -8.38
CA LYS A 25 -13.34 6.52 -8.21
C LYS A 25 -14.86 6.66 -8.17
N LYS A 26 -15.58 5.96 -9.06
CA LYS A 26 -17.04 5.93 -9.06
C LYS A 26 -17.59 5.31 -7.78
N LEU A 27 -17.07 4.14 -7.39
CA LEU A 27 -17.49 3.43 -6.18
C LEU A 27 -17.33 4.27 -4.91
N LEU A 28 -16.20 4.97 -4.78
CA LEU A 28 -15.92 5.86 -3.65
C LEU A 28 -16.88 7.04 -3.59
N LYS A 29 -17.21 7.62 -4.74
CA LYS A 29 -18.20 8.68 -4.85
C LYS A 29 -19.59 8.17 -4.47
N ASP A 30 -20.01 7.04 -5.02
CA ASP A 30 -21.35 6.47 -4.80
C ASP A 30 -21.56 6.06 -3.33
N LYS A 31 -20.51 5.58 -2.66
CA LYS A 31 -20.51 5.23 -1.23
C LYS A 31 -20.17 6.40 -0.28
N ASN A 32 -19.95 7.61 -0.80
CA ASN A 32 -19.54 8.79 -0.02
C ASN A 32 -18.30 8.54 0.87
N ILE A 33 -17.25 7.94 0.30
CA ILE A 33 -15.99 7.66 1.00
C ILE A 33 -14.97 8.75 0.62
N PRO A 34 -14.78 9.79 1.44
CA PRO A 34 -13.84 10.88 1.15
C PRO A 34 -12.40 10.47 1.48
N GLY A 35 -11.42 11.23 1.00
CA GLY A 35 -10.01 11.10 1.40
C GLY A 35 -9.33 9.84 0.85
N VAL A 36 -9.63 9.51 -0.42
CA VAL A 36 -8.92 8.48 -1.17
C VAL A 36 -8.56 9.06 -2.53
N GLU A 37 -7.27 9.09 -2.86
CA GLU A 37 -6.80 9.45 -4.19
C GLU A 37 -6.40 8.18 -4.95
N VAL A 38 -6.88 8.04 -6.18
CA VAL A 38 -6.64 6.85 -7.00
C VAL A 38 -5.91 7.26 -8.27
N ARG A 39 -4.83 6.54 -8.58
CA ARG A 39 -4.07 6.67 -9.83
C ARG A 39 -3.78 5.29 -10.41
N SER A 40 -3.52 5.23 -11.71
CA SER A 40 -3.07 4.02 -12.38
C SER A 40 -1.74 4.21 -13.13
N ALA A 41 -1.02 3.12 -13.33
CA ALA A 41 0.25 3.08 -14.06
C ALA A 41 0.47 1.75 -14.79
N GLY A 42 1.48 1.73 -15.67
CA GLY A 42 1.82 0.59 -16.54
C GLY A 42 3.28 0.18 -16.42
N THR A 43 3.55 -1.12 -16.37
CA THR A 43 4.92 -1.67 -16.35
C THR A 43 5.59 -1.68 -17.73
N MET A 44 4.81 -1.63 -18.81
CA MET A 44 5.26 -1.78 -20.20
C MET A 44 4.73 -0.65 -21.11
N THR A 45 4.62 0.57 -20.58
CA THR A 45 4.15 1.74 -21.36
C THR A 45 5.20 2.84 -21.39
N GLY A 46 5.32 3.53 -22.53
CA GLY A 46 6.10 4.77 -22.63
C GLY A 46 5.36 6.02 -22.13
N GLY A 47 4.07 5.88 -21.81
CA GLY A 47 3.19 6.97 -21.41
C GLY A 47 2.46 7.65 -22.59
N GLY A 48 1.33 8.29 -22.30
CA GLY A 48 0.56 9.09 -23.24
C GLY A 48 -0.42 8.32 -24.14
N SER A 49 -0.44 6.99 -24.11
CA SER A 49 -1.38 6.20 -24.89
C SER A 49 -2.80 6.31 -24.33
N PRO A 50 -3.85 6.40 -25.16
CA PRO A 50 -5.22 6.39 -24.67
C PRO A 50 -5.61 5.02 -24.08
N ALA A 51 -6.71 4.98 -23.33
CA ALA A 51 -7.37 3.72 -23.03
C ALA A 51 -7.85 3.04 -24.34
N THR A 52 -7.89 1.71 -24.36
CA THR A 52 -8.39 0.99 -25.53
C THR A 52 -9.89 1.21 -25.72
N GLU A 53 -10.35 1.11 -26.96
CA GLU A 53 -11.76 1.33 -27.30
C GLU A 53 -12.70 0.41 -26.49
N PHE A 54 -12.37 -0.88 -26.38
CA PHE A 54 -13.19 -1.81 -25.60
C PHE A 54 -13.16 -1.55 -24.10
N SER A 55 -12.08 -1.00 -23.55
CA SER A 55 -12.08 -0.51 -22.16
C SER A 55 -12.98 0.71 -21.98
N ILE A 56 -12.97 1.66 -22.93
CA ILE A 56 -13.87 2.82 -22.91
C ILE A 56 -15.32 2.35 -23.00
N LEU A 57 -15.65 1.44 -23.92
CA LEU A 57 -17.01 0.92 -24.09
C LEU A 57 -17.49 0.17 -22.84
N ALA A 58 -16.69 -0.76 -22.32
CA ALA A 58 -17.04 -1.54 -21.14
C ALA A 58 -17.25 -0.64 -19.90
N CYS A 59 -16.40 0.37 -19.69
CA CYS A 59 -16.58 1.32 -18.59
C CYS A 59 -17.73 2.31 -18.81
N ARG A 60 -18.03 2.70 -20.05
CA ARG A 60 -19.17 3.58 -20.36
C ARG A 60 -20.49 2.92 -19.98
N GLU A 61 -20.62 1.60 -20.17
CA GLU A 61 -21.78 0.83 -19.69
C GLU A 61 -21.95 0.90 -18.17
N ALA A 62 -20.87 1.11 -17.42
CA ALA A 62 -20.88 1.34 -15.97
C ALA A 62 -20.92 2.84 -15.58
N GLY A 63 -21.17 3.73 -16.54
CA GLY A 63 -21.26 5.18 -16.30
C GLY A 63 -19.92 5.87 -16.07
N ILE A 64 -18.81 5.29 -16.56
CA ILE A 64 -17.45 5.82 -16.41
C ILE A 64 -16.91 6.21 -17.79
N ASP A 65 -16.40 7.43 -17.92
CA ASP A 65 -15.70 7.88 -19.11
C ASP A 65 -14.18 7.77 -18.95
N LEU A 66 -13.55 6.99 -19.83
CA LEU A 66 -12.09 6.83 -19.91
C LEU A 66 -11.48 7.54 -21.13
N SER A 67 -12.25 8.32 -21.90
CA SER A 67 -11.79 8.96 -23.14
C SER A 67 -10.59 9.90 -22.93
N SER A 68 -10.51 10.55 -21.77
CA SER A 68 -9.41 11.44 -21.39
C SER A 68 -8.21 10.72 -20.77
N HIS A 69 -8.30 9.42 -20.51
CA HIS A 69 -7.22 8.65 -19.89
C HIS A 69 -5.96 8.68 -20.76
N ARG A 70 -4.81 8.80 -20.12
CA ARG A 70 -3.50 8.70 -20.76
C ARG A 70 -2.61 7.80 -19.93
N SER A 71 -1.99 6.84 -20.59
CA SER A 71 -1.13 5.87 -19.91
C SER A 71 0.02 6.58 -19.21
N THR A 72 0.44 6.05 -18.08
CA THR A 72 1.53 6.58 -17.27
C THR A 72 2.50 5.45 -16.94
N PRO A 73 3.81 5.58 -17.24
CA PRO A 73 4.79 4.58 -16.86
C PRO A 73 4.90 4.50 -15.34
N ILE A 74 5.07 3.29 -14.82
CA ILE A 74 5.41 3.08 -13.41
C ILE A 74 6.74 3.76 -13.08
N SER A 75 6.85 4.31 -11.87
CA SER A 75 8.08 4.95 -11.39
C SER A 75 8.25 4.78 -9.89
N HIS A 76 9.49 4.91 -9.40
CA HIS A 76 9.77 4.94 -7.95
C HIS A 76 8.94 5.99 -7.22
N ARG A 77 8.68 7.15 -7.85
CA ARG A 77 7.88 8.22 -7.27
C ARG A 77 6.43 7.81 -7.08
N LEU A 78 5.84 7.13 -8.07
CA LEU A 78 4.47 6.61 -7.95
C LEU A 78 4.37 5.50 -6.90
N ILE A 79 5.30 4.54 -6.92
CA ILE A 79 5.34 3.47 -5.92
C ILE A 79 5.54 4.04 -4.50
N SER A 80 6.34 5.10 -4.35
CA SER A 80 6.58 5.75 -3.05
C SER A 80 5.38 6.58 -2.58
N TRP A 81 4.61 7.14 -3.50
CA TRP A 81 3.40 7.92 -3.24
C TRP A 81 2.25 7.04 -2.74
N ALA A 82 2.18 5.79 -3.20
CA ALA A 82 1.09 4.89 -2.90
C ALA A 82 1.14 4.32 -1.48
N ASP A 83 -0.02 4.28 -0.86
CA ASP A 83 -0.26 3.63 0.43
C ASP A 83 -0.72 2.19 0.23
N ILE A 84 -1.43 1.93 -0.87
CA ILE A 84 -1.80 0.60 -1.39
C ILE A 84 -1.48 0.54 -2.88
N ILE A 85 -0.91 -0.59 -3.31
CA ILE A 85 -0.58 -0.90 -4.69
C ILE A 85 -1.32 -2.16 -5.09
N LEU A 86 -2.16 -2.06 -6.12
CA LEU A 86 -3.00 -3.16 -6.62
C LEU A 86 -2.50 -3.59 -7.99
N CYS A 87 -2.06 -4.83 -8.09
CA CYS A 87 -1.51 -5.44 -9.30
C CYS A 87 -2.52 -6.42 -9.93
N MET A 88 -2.55 -6.49 -11.26
CA MET A 88 -3.45 -7.42 -11.96
C MET A 88 -2.94 -8.87 -11.96
N GLU A 89 -1.62 -9.06 -11.99
CA GLU A 89 -0.94 -10.36 -12.16
C GLU A 89 0.37 -10.35 -11.37
N ASN A 90 0.90 -11.52 -11.00
CA ASN A 90 2.09 -11.67 -10.15
C ASN A 90 3.33 -11.03 -10.74
N TYR A 91 3.47 -11.02 -12.07
CA TYR A 91 4.62 -10.36 -12.69
C TYR A 91 4.59 -8.83 -12.49
N HIS A 92 3.41 -8.22 -12.35
CA HIS A 92 3.30 -6.81 -11.98
C HIS A 92 3.81 -6.58 -10.56
N VAL A 93 3.45 -7.48 -9.63
CA VAL A 93 3.99 -7.47 -8.26
C VAL A 93 5.51 -7.56 -8.32
N ALA A 94 6.07 -8.56 -9.00
CA ALA A 94 7.51 -8.72 -9.16
C ALA A 94 8.17 -7.45 -9.75
N THR A 95 7.54 -6.79 -10.71
CA THR A 95 8.04 -5.52 -11.29
C THR A 95 8.08 -4.40 -10.26
N VAL A 96 7.03 -4.25 -9.45
CA VAL A 96 7.00 -3.27 -8.34
C VAL A 96 8.12 -3.55 -7.35
N LEU A 97 8.31 -4.82 -6.96
CA LEU A 97 9.33 -5.20 -5.97
C LEU A 97 10.75 -5.05 -6.51
N ASN A 98 10.95 -5.28 -7.80
CA ASN A 98 12.25 -5.04 -8.44
C ASN A 98 12.60 -3.55 -8.47
N LEU A 99 11.61 -2.68 -8.70
CA LEU A 99 11.81 -1.23 -8.65
C LEU A 99 11.99 -0.74 -7.22
N LEU A 100 11.11 -1.11 -6.29
CA LEU A 100 11.18 -0.68 -4.91
C LEU A 100 10.85 -1.84 -3.97
N PRO A 101 11.85 -2.59 -3.51
CA PRO A 101 11.64 -3.74 -2.62
C PRO A 101 10.90 -3.40 -1.34
N SER A 102 11.03 -2.15 -0.85
CA SER A 102 10.30 -1.72 0.34
C SER A 102 8.79 -1.69 0.12
N GLY A 103 8.31 -1.55 -1.12
CA GLY A 103 6.88 -1.55 -1.46
C GLY A 103 6.14 -2.87 -1.22
N SER A 104 6.82 -3.95 -0.83
CA SER A 104 6.24 -5.29 -0.74
C SER A 104 4.99 -5.39 0.09
N ALA A 105 4.96 -4.81 1.28
CA ALA A 105 3.86 -5.03 2.21
C ALA A 105 2.59 -4.21 1.92
N ARG A 106 2.66 -3.34 0.92
CA ARG A 106 1.51 -2.60 0.40
C ARG A 106 1.16 -3.01 -1.02
N THR A 107 1.83 -4.03 -1.57
CA THR A 107 1.60 -4.52 -2.92
C THR A 107 0.82 -5.81 -2.84
N HIS A 108 -0.35 -5.82 -3.49
CA HIS A 108 -1.31 -6.91 -3.47
C HIS A 108 -1.74 -7.25 -4.88
N LEU A 109 -2.13 -8.51 -5.11
CA LEU A 109 -2.99 -8.81 -6.24
C LEU A 109 -4.38 -8.23 -5.97
N ILE A 110 -4.96 -7.57 -6.97
CA ILE A 110 -6.31 -7.00 -6.81
C ILE A 110 -7.36 -8.08 -6.50
N GLY A 111 -7.16 -9.31 -6.98
CA GLY A 111 -8.05 -10.43 -6.71
C GLY A 111 -8.10 -10.89 -5.26
N GLU A 112 -7.10 -10.54 -4.42
CA GLU A 112 -7.12 -10.84 -2.97
C GLU A 112 -8.35 -10.26 -2.27
N PHE A 113 -8.99 -9.26 -2.89
CA PHE A 113 -10.11 -8.52 -2.32
C PHE A 113 -11.48 -8.95 -2.83
N GLY A 114 -11.61 -10.08 -3.51
CA GLY A 114 -12.93 -10.54 -3.95
C GLY A 114 -12.97 -11.85 -4.72
N LEU A 115 -11.82 -12.45 -5.03
CA LEU A 115 -11.76 -13.66 -5.83
C LEU A 115 -11.25 -14.86 -5.02
N PRO A 116 -11.57 -16.10 -5.44
CA PRO A 116 -11.00 -17.31 -4.84
C PRO A 116 -9.46 -17.35 -4.94
N GLU A 117 -8.81 -18.02 -3.98
CA GLU A 117 -7.34 -18.09 -3.86
C GLU A 117 -6.63 -18.66 -5.10
N ASP A 118 -7.29 -19.53 -5.86
CA ASP A 118 -6.76 -20.11 -7.10
C ASP A 118 -6.94 -19.21 -8.33
N SER A 119 -7.57 -18.05 -8.17
CA SER A 119 -8.06 -17.20 -9.26
C SER A 119 -7.74 -15.71 -9.03
N LEU A 120 -6.71 -15.40 -8.24
CA LEU A 120 -6.40 -14.02 -7.81
C LEU A 120 -5.91 -13.09 -8.94
N GLU A 121 -5.41 -13.64 -10.05
CA GLU A 121 -4.98 -12.84 -11.20
C GLU A 121 -6.17 -12.41 -12.07
N ILE A 122 -6.09 -11.20 -12.64
CA ILE A 122 -7.01 -10.65 -13.64
C ILE A 122 -6.34 -10.74 -15.02
N PRO A 123 -6.72 -11.74 -15.84
CA PRO A 123 -6.10 -11.98 -17.14
C PRO A 123 -6.23 -10.77 -18.07
N ASP A 124 -5.23 -10.57 -18.94
CA ASP A 124 -5.24 -9.47 -19.89
C ASP A 124 -6.29 -9.64 -21.01
N PRO A 125 -7.25 -8.73 -21.18
CA PRO A 125 -8.24 -8.84 -22.27
C PRO A 125 -7.74 -8.31 -23.62
N VAL A 126 -6.48 -7.85 -23.72
CA VAL A 126 -5.93 -7.25 -24.95
C VAL A 126 -6.08 -8.18 -26.16
N GLY A 127 -6.65 -7.64 -27.26
CA GLY A 127 -6.86 -8.38 -28.50
C GLY A 127 -8.07 -9.32 -28.49
N LEU A 128 -8.79 -9.41 -27.37
CA LEU A 128 -9.99 -10.23 -27.24
C LEU A 128 -11.27 -9.42 -27.50
N SER A 129 -12.41 -10.10 -27.48
CA SER A 129 -13.72 -9.49 -27.72
C SER A 129 -14.16 -8.56 -26.59
N LEU A 130 -15.11 -7.65 -26.87
CA LEU A 130 -15.74 -6.79 -25.85
C LEU A 130 -16.31 -7.59 -24.66
N ALA A 131 -16.76 -8.82 -24.88
CA ALA A 131 -17.23 -9.69 -23.80
C ALA A 131 -16.13 -10.01 -22.78
N HIS A 132 -14.87 -10.18 -23.21
CA HIS A 132 -13.74 -10.37 -22.30
C HIS A 132 -13.42 -9.10 -21.51
N TYR A 133 -13.56 -7.92 -22.13
CA TYR A 133 -13.42 -6.64 -21.44
C TYR A 133 -14.51 -6.43 -20.39
N ARG A 134 -15.77 -6.80 -20.70
CA ARG A 134 -16.88 -6.78 -19.73
C ARG A 134 -16.61 -7.75 -18.57
N HIS A 135 -16.21 -8.98 -18.86
CA HIS A 135 -15.85 -9.95 -17.83
C HIS A 135 -14.71 -9.44 -16.94
N CYS A 136 -13.68 -8.84 -17.52
CA CYS A 136 -12.60 -8.20 -16.78
C CYS A 136 -13.13 -7.05 -15.89
N ARG A 137 -13.95 -6.15 -16.43
CA ARG A 137 -14.60 -5.07 -15.67
C ARG A 137 -15.39 -5.63 -14.48
N ASP A 138 -16.19 -6.67 -14.68
CA ASP A 138 -17.07 -7.21 -13.65
C ASP A 138 -16.26 -7.87 -12.51
N ARG A 139 -15.18 -8.58 -12.84
CA ARG A 139 -14.23 -9.08 -11.83
C ARG A 139 -13.54 -7.95 -11.06
N LEU A 140 -13.18 -6.87 -11.76
CA LEU A 140 -12.63 -5.67 -11.10
C LEU A 140 -13.65 -5.03 -10.14
N CYS A 141 -14.92 -4.97 -10.51
CA CYS A 141 -15.98 -4.46 -9.61
C CYS A 141 -16.03 -5.28 -8.32
N GLU A 142 -16.08 -6.60 -8.41
CA GLU A 142 -16.13 -7.51 -7.25
C GLU A 142 -14.92 -7.29 -6.31
N CYS A 143 -13.71 -7.25 -6.87
CA CYS A 143 -12.49 -7.00 -6.10
C CYS A 143 -12.50 -5.61 -5.43
N LEU A 144 -12.94 -4.58 -6.14
CA LEU A 144 -12.96 -3.21 -5.62
C LEU A 144 -14.03 -3.02 -4.55
N GLU A 145 -15.16 -3.73 -4.65
CA GLU A 145 -16.18 -3.75 -3.60
C GLU A 145 -15.64 -4.35 -2.31
N GLY A 146 -14.97 -5.51 -2.38
CA GLY A 146 -14.36 -6.10 -1.20
C GLY A 146 -13.21 -5.25 -0.65
N LEU A 147 -12.36 -4.66 -1.50
CA LEU A 147 -11.28 -3.76 -1.09
C LEU A 147 -11.80 -2.61 -0.21
N VAL A 148 -12.90 -1.99 -0.63
CA VAL A 148 -13.48 -0.85 0.10
C VAL A 148 -13.94 -1.23 1.50
N THR A 149 -14.32 -2.50 1.74
CA THR A 149 -14.69 -2.97 3.09
C THR A 149 -13.50 -2.96 4.06
N HIS A 150 -12.27 -3.07 3.55
CA HIS A 150 -11.04 -3.03 4.35
C HIS A 150 -10.50 -1.61 4.57
N PHE A 151 -11.05 -0.58 3.92
CA PHE A 151 -10.54 0.79 4.06
C PHE A 151 -10.52 1.32 5.51
N PRO A 152 -11.51 1.04 6.37
CA PRO A 152 -11.44 1.42 7.78
C PRO A 152 -10.24 0.80 8.49
N GLU A 153 -9.96 -0.49 8.28
CA GLU A 153 -8.82 -1.19 8.89
C GLU A 153 -7.48 -0.68 8.37
N ILE A 154 -7.40 -0.46 7.04
CA ILE A 154 -6.22 0.15 6.41
C ILE A 154 -5.96 1.52 7.02
N ARG A 155 -6.96 2.39 7.10
CA ARG A 155 -6.81 3.74 7.68
C ARG A 155 -6.41 3.70 9.14
N ASP A 156 -7.03 2.83 9.92
CA ASP A 156 -6.71 2.66 11.34
C ASP A 156 -5.25 2.27 11.55
N ARG A 157 -4.75 1.34 10.74
CA ARG A 157 -3.34 0.93 10.75
C ARG A 157 -2.40 2.07 10.35
N TRP A 158 -2.79 2.88 9.37
CA TRP A 158 -2.00 4.03 8.90
C TRP A 158 -1.96 5.18 9.89
N ASP A 159 -3.05 5.43 10.62
CA ASP A 159 -3.14 6.43 11.69
C ASP A 159 -2.44 5.99 13.00
N THR A 160 -2.04 4.72 13.10
CA THR A 160 -1.40 4.15 14.29
C THR A 160 0.11 4.32 14.25
N LEU A 161 0.66 4.95 15.29
CA LEU A 161 2.09 5.09 15.51
C LEU A 161 2.63 3.87 16.26
N PHE A 162 3.58 3.15 15.67
CA PHE A 162 4.18 1.98 16.31
C PHE A 162 5.43 2.39 17.07
N ILE A 163 5.55 2.00 18.34
CA ILE A 163 6.69 2.40 19.19
C ILE A 163 7.31 1.18 19.85
N GLY A 164 8.63 1.09 19.77
CA GLY A 164 9.43 0.05 20.40
C GLY A 164 10.71 0.61 21.00
N SER A 165 11.36 -0.19 21.85
CA SER A 165 12.60 0.19 22.51
C SER A 165 13.49 -1.02 22.76
N ASP A 166 14.78 -0.76 22.93
CA ASP A 166 15.63 -1.70 23.69
C ASP A 166 15.27 -1.65 25.18
N GLU A 167 15.87 -2.54 25.98
CA GLU A 167 15.63 -2.60 27.43
C GLU A 167 15.98 -1.27 28.11
N ALA A 168 17.09 -0.65 27.68
CA ALA A 168 17.54 0.64 28.17
C ALA A 168 16.52 1.76 27.90
N GLY A 169 15.86 1.76 26.74
CA GLY A 169 14.87 2.75 26.33
C GLY A 169 13.48 2.58 26.94
N LEU A 170 13.23 1.53 27.74
CA LEU A 170 11.89 1.14 28.19
C LEU A 170 11.14 2.24 28.97
N ASN A 171 11.82 2.91 29.89
CA ASN A 171 11.19 3.96 30.70
C ASN A 171 10.81 5.17 29.84
N LEU A 172 11.68 5.56 28.90
CA LEU A 172 11.40 6.65 27.96
C LEU A 172 10.29 6.26 26.98
N LYS A 173 10.25 5.02 26.50
CA LYS A 173 9.16 4.51 25.66
C LYS A 173 7.81 4.61 26.39
N LYS A 174 7.74 4.13 27.63
CA LYS A 174 6.51 4.22 28.46
C LYS A 174 6.05 5.67 28.62
N ALA A 175 6.96 6.58 28.95
CA ALA A 175 6.65 8.00 29.09
C ALA A 175 6.16 8.62 27.77
N LEU A 176 6.80 8.27 26.65
CA LEU A 176 6.42 8.76 25.32
C LEU A 176 5.05 8.23 24.88
N ILE A 177 4.77 6.95 25.06
CA ILE A 177 3.46 6.34 24.76
C ILE A 177 2.36 7.04 25.58
N ALA A 178 2.58 7.24 26.88
CA ALA A 178 1.62 7.92 27.75
C ALA A 178 1.35 9.35 27.28
N HIS A 179 2.40 10.10 26.92
CA HIS A 179 2.27 11.45 26.41
C HIS A 179 1.51 11.50 25.07
N LEU A 180 1.88 10.65 24.12
CA LEU A 180 1.25 10.61 22.80
C LEU A 180 -0.24 10.22 22.87
N ARG A 181 -0.59 9.25 23.72
CA ARG A 181 -1.98 8.89 23.99
C ARG A 181 -2.75 10.04 24.63
N LYS A 182 -2.14 10.78 25.58
CA LYS A 182 -2.73 11.99 26.17
C LYS A 182 -2.97 13.09 25.12
N CYS A 183 -2.12 13.16 24.10
CA CYS A 183 -2.28 14.04 22.94
C CYS A 183 -3.25 13.51 21.87
N GLY A 184 -3.99 12.42 22.14
CA GLY A 184 -4.98 11.87 21.22
C GLY A 184 -4.42 11.05 20.06
N ARG A 185 -3.15 10.63 20.11
CA ARG A 185 -2.56 9.76 19.07
C ARG A 185 -2.87 8.29 19.34
N LYS A 186 -3.20 7.54 18.28
CA LYS A 186 -3.23 6.07 18.32
C LYS A 186 -1.80 5.55 18.34
N VAL A 187 -1.48 4.74 19.35
CA VAL A 187 -0.12 4.24 19.58
C VAL A 187 -0.16 2.76 19.92
N GLN A 188 0.51 1.96 19.09
CA GLN A 188 0.74 0.54 19.32
C GLN A 188 2.13 0.35 19.96
N ASP A 189 2.16 -0.29 21.13
CA ASP A 189 3.40 -0.68 21.80
C ASP A 189 3.87 -2.03 21.26
N CYS A 190 5.05 -2.06 20.64
CA CYS A 190 5.68 -3.29 20.12
C CYS A 190 6.42 -4.08 21.22
N GLY A 191 6.22 -3.77 22.50
CA GLY A 191 6.74 -4.52 23.64
C GLY A 191 8.22 -4.26 23.97
N VAL A 192 8.73 -4.99 24.96
CA VAL A 192 10.15 -5.15 25.28
C VAL A 192 10.40 -6.65 25.36
N ALA A 193 11.40 -7.14 24.62
CA ALA A 193 11.89 -8.52 24.57
C ALA A 193 11.03 -9.57 25.31
N GLY A 194 10.15 -10.24 24.57
CA GLY A 194 9.53 -11.47 25.06
C GLY A 194 10.38 -12.69 24.68
N SER A 195 11.18 -13.18 25.64
CA SER A 195 11.89 -14.48 25.68
C SER A 195 13.28 -14.64 24.99
N ILE A 196 14.33 -14.54 25.82
CA ILE A 196 15.57 -15.35 25.98
C ILE A 196 16.50 -15.63 24.76
N THR A 197 17.57 -14.84 24.62
CA THR A 197 19.01 -15.20 24.79
C THR A 197 19.86 -14.01 24.30
N ALA A 198 21.11 -13.92 24.73
CA ALA A 198 22.01 -12.76 24.56
C ALA A 198 22.43 -12.43 23.10
N GLU A 199 21.70 -12.93 22.10
CA GLU A 199 21.98 -12.75 20.67
C GLU A 199 20.79 -12.17 19.89
N ASP A 200 19.64 -11.89 20.53
CA ASP A 200 18.39 -11.62 19.81
C ASP A 200 17.91 -10.14 19.84
N TYR A 201 17.97 -9.48 18.68
CA TYR A 201 17.54 -8.09 18.43
C TYR A 201 16.04 -7.95 18.06
N GLY A 202 15.19 -8.93 18.41
CA GLY A 202 13.81 -9.10 17.93
C GLY A 202 12.86 -7.89 17.98
N PRO A 203 12.68 -7.18 19.10
CA PRO A 203 11.67 -6.11 19.23
C PRO A 203 12.02 -4.82 18.47
N VAL A 204 13.32 -4.58 18.31
CA VAL A 204 13.89 -3.48 17.53
C VAL A 204 13.73 -3.75 16.03
N MET A 205 13.78 -5.04 15.65
CA MET A 205 13.42 -5.51 14.32
C MET A 205 11.90 -5.48 14.09
N ASP A 206 11.04 -5.60 15.10
CA ASP A 206 9.58 -5.55 14.90
C ASP A 206 9.07 -4.16 14.51
N VAL A 207 9.49 -3.06 15.16
CA VAL A 207 9.15 -1.72 14.66
C VAL A 207 9.80 -1.46 13.30
N GLY A 208 11.04 -1.93 13.12
CA GLY A 208 11.74 -1.86 11.84
C GLY A 208 11.08 -2.67 10.72
N ARG A 209 10.42 -3.79 11.03
CA ARG A 209 9.66 -4.66 10.11
C ARG A 209 8.25 -4.14 9.89
N THR A 210 7.58 -3.61 10.90
CA THR A 210 6.26 -3.00 10.77
C THR A 210 6.34 -1.70 9.97
N VAL A 211 7.36 -0.87 10.20
CA VAL A 211 7.59 0.35 9.41
C VAL A 211 8.28 0.04 8.07
N GLY A 212 9.29 -0.84 8.08
CA GLY A 212 10.09 -1.20 6.91
C GLY A 212 9.37 -2.10 5.91
N GLY A 213 8.50 -2.97 6.42
CA GLY A 213 7.45 -3.66 5.69
C GLY A 213 6.13 -2.92 5.78
N HIS A 214 6.13 -1.58 5.80
CA HIS A 214 5.01 -0.67 5.49
C HIS A 214 3.61 -1.01 6.02
N LEU A 215 3.52 -1.74 7.14
CA LEU A 215 2.27 -2.02 7.83
C LEU A 215 1.79 -0.80 8.64
N ALA A 216 2.65 0.20 8.81
CA ALA A 216 2.42 1.47 9.49
C ALA A 216 3.12 2.62 8.77
N GLN A 217 2.53 3.84 8.83
CA GLN A 217 3.12 5.03 8.20
C GLN A 217 4.37 5.52 8.92
N PHE A 218 4.40 5.41 10.25
CA PHE A 218 5.50 5.88 11.09
C PHE A 218 5.73 4.90 12.24
N GLY A 219 6.99 4.78 12.66
CA GLY A 219 7.31 4.16 13.94
C GLY A 219 8.50 4.84 14.62
N ILE A 220 8.48 4.78 15.95
CA ILE A 220 9.50 5.36 16.81
C ILE A 220 10.27 4.25 17.50
N LEU A 221 11.58 4.30 17.35
CA LEU A 221 12.53 3.43 18.02
C LEU A 221 13.27 4.24 19.09
N VAL A 222 13.14 3.84 20.34
CA VAL A 222 13.70 4.52 21.51
C VAL A 222 14.88 3.72 22.08
N GLY A 223 16.04 4.37 22.23
CA GLY A 223 17.20 3.76 22.89
C GLY A 223 18.11 4.80 23.52
N ILE A 224 18.86 4.40 24.56
CA ILE A 224 19.74 5.31 25.31
C ILE A 224 21.07 5.53 24.59
N THR A 225 21.72 4.43 24.15
CA THR A 225 23.06 4.49 23.54
C THR A 225 23.02 4.77 22.05
N GLY A 226 21.90 4.48 21.39
CA GLY A 226 21.72 4.57 19.94
C GLY A 226 22.38 3.43 19.15
N ILE A 227 23.02 2.46 19.82
CA ILE A 227 23.70 1.33 19.16
C ILE A 227 22.68 0.35 18.57
N GLY A 228 21.74 -0.15 19.37
CA GLY A 228 20.66 -1.02 18.89
C GLY A 228 19.83 -0.37 17.79
N MET A 229 19.58 0.94 17.91
CA MET A 229 18.84 1.72 16.92
C MET A 229 19.59 1.88 15.59
N SER A 230 20.94 2.00 15.66
CA SER A 230 21.79 2.08 14.48
C SER A 230 21.85 0.76 13.71
N ILE A 231 21.76 -0.37 14.43
CA ILE A 231 21.72 -1.71 13.85
C ILE A 231 20.34 -1.97 13.21
N ALA A 232 19.25 -1.62 13.90
CA ALA A 232 17.88 -1.69 13.38
C ALA A 232 17.68 -0.93 12.07
N ALA A 233 18.14 0.32 12.05
CA ALA A 233 17.99 1.22 10.91
C ALA A 233 18.84 0.79 9.71
N LYS A 234 19.98 0.11 9.93
CA LYS A 234 20.77 -0.49 8.85
C LYS A 234 20.11 -1.73 8.25
N ASN A 235 19.39 -2.50 9.06
CA ASN A 235 18.73 -3.73 8.64
C ASN A 235 17.31 -3.51 8.07
N SER A 236 16.73 -2.31 8.25
CA SER A 236 15.44 -1.92 7.66
C SER A 236 15.68 -0.91 6.54
N ARG A 237 15.70 -1.38 5.28
CA ARG A 237 16.02 -0.57 4.06
C ARG A 237 15.11 0.65 3.85
N SER A 238 14.03 0.79 4.60
CA SER A 238 12.96 1.78 4.42
C SER A 238 12.82 2.79 5.58
N ALA A 239 13.62 2.68 6.64
CA ALA A 239 13.49 3.54 7.82
C ALA A 239 14.22 4.89 7.65
N ARG A 240 13.48 6.02 7.68
CA ARG A 240 14.09 7.35 7.84
C ARG A 240 14.39 7.62 9.32
N ARG A 241 15.63 8.00 9.60
CA ARG A 241 16.20 8.15 10.95
C ARG A 241 15.99 9.56 11.48
N LEU A 242 15.28 9.70 12.60
CA LEU A 242 15.40 10.88 13.48
C LEU A 242 16.03 10.43 14.79
N MET A 243 17.35 10.58 14.93
CA MET A 243 18.01 10.37 16.22
C MET A 243 18.11 11.70 16.95
N ARG A 244 17.39 11.81 18.06
CA ARG A 244 17.65 12.82 19.09
C ARG A 244 18.12 12.10 20.34
N ARG A 245 19.35 12.39 20.77
CA ARG A 245 19.80 12.10 22.13
C ARG A 245 19.01 13.00 23.06
N CYS A 246 18.07 12.44 23.81
CA CYS A 246 17.58 13.12 25.01
C CYS A 246 18.67 12.99 26.07
N ARG A 247 19.27 14.13 26.44
CA ARG A 247 20.05 14.26 27.67
C ARG A 247 19.11 14.56 28.82
#